data_AF-A0A961D663-F1
#
_entry.id   AF-A0A961D663-F1
#
_cell.length_a   1.000
_cell.length_b   1.000
_cell.length_c   1.000
_cell.angle_alpha   90.00
_cell.angle_beta   90.00
_cell.angle_gamma   90.00
#
_symmetry.space_group_name_H-M   'P 1'
#
loop_
_entity.id
_entity.type
_entity.pdbx_description
1 polymer ?
#
loop_
_entity_poly.entity_id
_entity_poly.type
_entity_poly.pdbx_seq_one_letter_code
_entity_poly.pdbx_strand_id
1 'polypeptide(L)'
;MHTRVEFKSAAFPKYADEDAETVNPGRWGKRLAEFVRDNLPKHGVGTTDILCEDWGWLVNTDHKDFPVWIGCGPLDEVVDTENGPDIQPGQSPDGLIEFAIFVTAEPGFFQRVFKRVDTAPAVQRTVDALKSLIESTPEIIEPTWD
;
A
#
# COMPACT_ATOMS: atom_id res chain seq x y z
N MET A 1 1.03 17.77 -0.76
CA MET A 1 0.13 16.69 -1.22
C MET A 1 0.29 15.58 -0.20
N HIS A 2 -0.81 15.13 0.38
CA HIS A 2 -0.82 13.96 1.25
C HIS A 2 -0.77 12.72 0.34
N THR A 3 0.28 11.91 0.48
CA THR A 3 0.57 10.76 -0.39
C THR A 3 0.45 9.43 0.34
N ARG A 4 0.18 9.47 1.64
CA ARG A 4 -0.05 8.31 2.47
C ARG A 4 -1.46 8.39 3.06
N VAL A 5 -2.04 7.21 3.26
CA VAL A 5 -3.33 7.03 3.88
C VAL A 5 -3.28 5.83 4.81
N GLU A 6 -3.79 6.03 6.02
CA GLU A 6 -3.95 5.01 7.03
C GLU A 6 -5.44 4.75 7.23
N PHE A 7 -5.83 3.49 7.43
CA PHE A 7 -7.22 3.09 7.59
C PHE A 7 -7.34 1.76 8.31
N LYS A 8 -8.55 1.42 8.75
CA LYS A 8 -8.87 0.11 9.33
C LYS A 8 -9.67 -0.74 8.36
N SER A 9 -9.43 -2.06 8.35
CA SER A 9 -10.26 -3.00 7.61
C SER A 9 -10.12 -4.44 8.13
N ALA A 10 -11.16 -5.24 7.93
CA ALA A 10 -11.11 -6.70 8.07
C ALA A 10 -11.10 -7.43 6.70
N ALA A 11 -11.20 -6.70 5.59
CA ALA A 11 -11.36 -7.29 4.25
C ALA A 11 -10.07 -7.87 3.67
N PHE A 12 -8.92 -7.54 4.25
CA PHE A 12 -7.60 -7.91 3.75
C PHE A 12 -6.84 -8.78 4.75
N PRO A 13 -7.33 -9.95 5.16
CA PRO A 13 -6.57 -10.80 6.09
C PRO A 13 -5.28 -11.32 5.45
N LYS A 14 -4.24 -11.52 6.25
CA LYS A 14 -3.01 -12.20 5.83
C LYS A 14 -3.31 -13.56 5.19
N TYR A 15 -2.60 -13.93 4.12
CA TYR A 15 -2.69 -15.30 3.61
C TYR A 15 -1.97 -16.28 4.54
N ALA A 16 -2.46 -17.53 4.62
CA ALA A 16 -1.89 -18.54 5.51
C ALA A 16 -0.44 -18.92 5.15
N ASP A 17 -0.07 -18.79 3.87
CA ASP A 17 1.23 -19.10 3.31
C ASP A 17 2.08 -17.86 2.98
N GLU A 18 1.61 -16.66 3.34
CA GLU A 18 2.30 -15.39 2.99
C GLU A 18 3.70 -15.29 3.59
N ASP A 19 3.93 -15.88 4.76
CA ASP A 19 5.24 -15.88 5.43
C ASP A 19 6.33 -16.60 4.62
N ALA A 20 5.95 -17.50 3.70
CA ALA A 20 6.91 -18.15 2.81
C ALA A 20 7.35 -17.23 1.66
N GLU A 21 6.61 -16.15 1.41
CA GLU A 21 6.88 -15.18 0.34
C GLU A 21 7.53 -13.90 0.87
N THR A 22 7.37 -13.59 2.16
CA THR A 22 7.81 -12.32 2.72
C THR A 22 9.31 -12.29 3.00
N VAL A 23 9.92 -11.14 2.74
CA VAL A 23 11.37 -10.95 2.95
C VAL A 23 11.72 -10.93 4.43
N ASN A 24 10.85 -10.34 5.26
CA ASN A 24 11.04 -10.18 6.70
C ASN A 24 9.84 -10.75 7.49
N PRO A 25 10.09 -11.40 8.64
CA PRO A 25 9.02 -11.85 9.53
C PRO A 25 8.10 -10.71 9.95
N GLY A 26 6.81 -11.00 10.07
CA GLY A 26 5.81 -10.01 10.47
C GLY A 26 5.42 -9.02 9.37
N ARG A 27 6.05 -9.06 8.19
CA ARG A 27 5.60 -8.32 7.01
C ARG A 27 4.56 -9.12 6.24
N TRP A 28 3.51 -8.45 5.81
CA TRP A 28 2.43 -9.01 5.00
C TRP A 28 1.61 -7.87 4.38
N GLY A 29 0.53 -8.20 3.66
CA GLY A 29 -0.36 -7.22 3.01
C GLY A 29 -0.70 -7.57 1.57
N LYS A 30 -0.40 -8.79 1.11
CA LYS A 30 -0.58 -9.21 -0.29
C LYS A 30 -2.02 -9.01 -0.76
N ARG A 31 -3.01 -9.35 0.07
CA ARG A 31 -4.44 -9.14 -0.27
C ARG A 31 -4.77 -7.68 -0.53
N LEU A 32 -4.19 -6.76 0.25
CA LEU A 32 -4.39 -5.34 0.05
C LEU A 32 -3.72 -4.89 -1.26
N ALA A 33 -2.51 -5.37 -1.54
CA ALA A 33 -1.81 -5.09 -2.79
C ALA A 33 -2.54 -5.62 -4.02
N GLU A 34 -3.09 -6.84 -3.97
CA GLU A 34 -3.92 -7.42 -5.02
C GLU A 34 -5.20 -6.61 -5.23
N PHE A 35 -5.87 -6.21 -4.14
CA PHE A 35 -7.04 -5.35 -4.20
C PHE A 35 -6.74 -4.02 -4.89
N VAL A 36 -5.65 -3.35 -4.52
CA VAL A 36 -5.23 -2.09 -5.15
C VAL A 36 -4.90 -2.33 -6.63
N ARG A 37 -4.10 -3.35 -6.96
CA ARG A 37 -3.75 -3.71 -8.33
C ARG A 37 -4.99 -3.89 -9.19
N ASP A 38 -5.98 -4.65 -8.72
CA ASP A 38 -7.12 -5.05 -9.54
C ASP A 38 -8.21 -3.98 -9.66
N ASN A 39 -8.24 -3.00 -8.74
CA ASN A 39 -9.30 -1.99 -8.69
C ASN A 39 -8.84 -0.59 -9.11
N LEU A 40 -7.59 -0.20 -8.88
CA LEU A 40 -7.09 1.12 -9.26
C LEU A 40 -7.25 1.45 -10.77
N PRO A 41 -7.13 0.49 -11.71
CA PRO A 41 -7.42 0.75 -13.12
C PRO A 41 -8.83 1.27 -13.40
N LYS A 42 -9.81 0.89 -12.57
CA LYS A 42 -11.20 1.38 -12.67
C LYS A 42 -11.31 2.87 -12.32
N HIS A 43 -10.29 3.42 -11.65
CA HIS A 43 -10.16 4.83 -11.28
C HIS A 43 -9.13 5.58 -12.16
N GLY A 44 -8.75 4.99 -13.30
CA GLY A 44 -7.95 5.67 -14.34
C GLY A 44 -6.43 5.58 -14.18
N VAL A 45 -5.93 4.74 -13.26
CA VAL A 45 -4.48 4.49 -13.11
C VAL A 45 -4.21 3.00 -13.31
N GLY A 46 -3.51 2.68 -14.40
CA GLY A 46 -3.14 1.30 -14.71
C GLY A 46 -2.11 0.77 -13.74
N THR A 47 -2.16 -0.53 -13.49
CA THR A 47 -1.28 -1.27 -12.58
C THR A 47 -0.66 -2.45 -13.32
N THR A 48 0.49 -2.93 -12.85
CA THR A 48 1.18 -4.08 -13.44
C THR A 48 1.31 -5.22 -12.44
N ASP A 49 2.48 -5.36 -11.84
CA ASP A 49 2.89 -6.42 -10.95
C ASP A 49 2.83 -5.97 -9.50
N ILE A 50 2.81 -6.96 -8.61
CA ILE A 50 3.06 -6.77 -7.19
C ILE A 50 4.41 -7.39 -6.84
N LEU A 51 5.19 -6.69 -6.04
CA LEU A 51 6.50 -7.14 -5.58
C LEU A 51 6.47 -7.22 -4.05
N CYS A 52 7.09 -8.27 -3.51
CA CYS A 52 7.31 -8.36 -2.08
C CYS A 52 8.56 -7.56 -1.72
N GLU A 53 8.42 -6.71 -0.70
CA GLU A 53 9.47 -5.85 -0.18
C GLU A 53 9.75 -6.19 1.30
N ASP A 54 10.84 -5.65 1.84
CA ASP A 54 11.28 -5.86 3.22
C ASP A 54 10.38 -5.20 4.28
N TRP A 55 9.36 -4.44 3.85
CA TRP A 55 8.35 -3.77 4.67
C TRP A 55 6.90 -4.16 4.33
N GLY A 56 6.64 -4.93 3.27
CA GLY A 56 5.27 -5.25 2.83
C GLY A 56 5.19 -5.60 1.35
N TRP A 57 4.20 -5.05 0.66
CA TRP A 57 3.98 -5.28 -0.76
C TRP A 57 3.90 -3.97 -1.54
N LEU A 58 4.49 -3.97 -2.72
CA LEU A 58 4.51 -2.86 -3.64
C LEU A 58 3.67 -3.19 -4.86
N VAL A 59 2.81 -2.28 -5.30
CA VAL A 59 2.05 -2.35 -6.56
C VAL A 59 2.64 -1.36 -7.54
N ASN A 60 3.14 -1.86 -8.68
CA ASN A 60 3.63 -0.99 -9.75
C ASN A 60 2.47 -0.40 -10.54
N THR A 61 2.59 0.88 -10.91
CA THR A 61 1.71 1.51 -11.90
C THR A 61 2.26 1.36 -13.31
N ASP A 62 1.41 1.53 -14.33
CA ASP A 62 1.79 1.44 -15.73
C ASP A 62 2.47 2.70 -16.30
N HIS A 63 2.91 3.62 -15.43
CA HIS A 63 3.50 4.91 -15.80
C HIS A 63 4.79 4.73 -16.64
N LYS A 64 4.84 5.36 -17.83
CA LYS A 64 5.85 5.05 -18.86
C LYS A 64 7.19 5.76 -18.69
N ASP A 65 7.20 6.96 -18.12
CA ASP A 65 8.39 7.80 -18.11
C ASP A 65 9.34 7.48 -16.94
N PHE A 66 8.78 7.01 -15.83
CA PHE A 66 9.50 6.63 -14.62
C PHE A 66 8.61 5.76 -13.73
N PRO A 67 9.19 4.93 -12.85
CA PRO A 67 8.44 4.15 -11.87
C PRO A 67 7.60 5.04 -10.96
N VAL A 68 6.33 4.70 -10.87
CA VAL A 68 5.43 5.14 -9.79
C VAL A 68 4.83 3.88 -9.21
N TRP A 69 4.88 3.76 -7.89
CA TRP A 69 4.46 2.56 -7.19
C TRP A 69 3.75 2.91 -5.88
N ILE A 70 3.01 1.93 -5.39
CA ILE A 70 2.12 2.05 -4.24
C ILE A 70 2.53 1.00 -3.21
N GLY A 71 3.00 1.42 -2.04
CA GLY A 71 3.25 0.51 -0.92
C GLY A 71 1.96 0.15 -0.20
N CYS A 72 1.83 -1.09 0.24
CA CYS A 72 0.68 -1.66 0.95
C CYS A 72 1.18 -2.57 2.08
N GLY A 73 0.68 -2.35 3.30
CA GLY A 73 1.00 -3.21 4.43
C GLY A 73 0.29 -2.78 5.73
N PRO A 74 0.27 -3.64 6.75
CA PRO A 74 -0.20 -3.28 8.08
C PRO A 74 0.71 -2.22 8.73
N LEU A 75 0.18 -1.46 9.68
CA LEU A 75 1.00 -0.62 10.55
C LEU A 75 1.82 -1.46 11.54
N ASP A 76 3.02 -0.98 11.86
CA ASP A 76 3.92 -1.58 12.83
C ASP A 76 3.47 -1.25 14.27
N GLU A 77 2.34 -1.80 14.70
CA GLU A 77 2.09 -1.96 16.14
C GLU A 77 2.23 -3.43 16.51
N VAL A 78 3.43 -3.74 17.04
CA VAL A 78 3.69 -4.95 17.80
C VAL A 78 3.00 -4.77 19.14
N VAL A 79 1.89 -5.47 19.37
CA VAL A 79 1.44 -5.68 20.74
C VAL A 79 2.49 -6.58 21.38
N ASP A 80 3.14 -6.10 22.44
CA ASP A 80 4.18 -6.82 23.18
C ASP A 80 3.59 -8.14 23.70
N THR A 81 3.79 -9.23 22.94
CA THR A 81 3.23 -10.55 23.21
C THR A 81 4.18 -11.35 24.09
N GLU A 82 4.60 -10.78 25.22
CA GLU A 82 5.26 -11.62 26.23
C GLU A 82 4.28 -12.67 26.80
N ASN A 83 2.96 -12.46 26.70
CA ASN A 83 1.91 -13.41 27.11
C ASN A 83 0.54 -13.26 26.38
N GLY A 84 0.48 -12.69 25.18
CA GLY A 84 -0.78 -12.43 24.43
C GLY A 84 -1.09 -13.48 23.35
N PRO A 85 -2.35 -13.62 22.89
CA PRO A 85 -2.69 -14.51 21.77
C PRO A 85 -1.92 -14.11 20.49
N ASP A 86 -1.91 -14.96 19.46
CA ASP A 86 -1.39 -14.64 18.12
C ASP A 86 -2.10 -13.39 17.55
N ILE A 87 -1.64 -12.18 17.91
CA ILE A 87 -2.16 -10.91 17.39
C ILE A 87 -1.32 -10.55 16.17
N GLN A 88 -2.00 -10.31 15.04
CA GLN A 88 -1.32 -9.87 13.81
C GLN A 88 -0.82 -8.43 13.98
N PRO A 89 0.33 -8.06 13.38
CA PRO A 89 0.77 -6.66 13.34
C PRO A 89 -0.34 -5.73 12.85
N GLY A 90 -0.53 -4.62 13.55
CA GLY A 90 -1.57 -3.63 13.25
C GLY A 90 -2.99 -4.05 13.65
N GLN A 91 -3.18 -5.19 14.34
CA GLN A 91 -4.51 -5.61 14.76
C GLN A 91 -4.98 -4.82 16.00
N SER A 92 -6.10 -4.11 15.86
CA SER A 92 -6.74 -3.37 16.94
C SER A 92 -7.57 -4.28 17.87
N PRO A 93 -7.92 -3.84 19.10
CA PRO A 93 -8.67 -4.65 20.07
C PRO A 93 -10.07 -5.13 19.62
N ASP A 94 -10.68 -4.43 18.66
CA ASP A 94 -11.95 -4.78 18.03
C ASP A 94 -11.80 -5.80 16.88
N GLY A 95 -10.58 -6.26 16.60
CA GLY A 95 -10.27 -7.28 15.61
C GLY A 95 -10.08 -6.77 14.19
N LEU A 96 -10.05 -5.45 13.98
CA LEU A 96 -9.69 -4.85 12.70
C LEU A 96 -8.16 -4.80 12.54
N ILE A 97 -7.70 -4.62 11.30
CA ILE A 97 -6.29 -4.37 11.02
C ILE A 97 -6.14 -2.92 10.55
N GLU A 98 -5.16 -2.23 11.12
CA GLU A 98 -4.69 -0.92 10.69
C GLU A 98 -3.66 -1.09 9.57
N PHE A 99 -3.99 -0.53 8.41
CA PHE A 99 -3.17 -0.57 7.21
C PHE A 99 -2.66 0.82 6.85
N ALA A 100 -1.54 0.85 6.14
CA ALA A 100 -1.07 2.01 5.41
C ALA A 100 -0.92 1.71 3.91
N ILE A 101 -1.29 2.69 3.11
CA ILE A 101 -0.95 2.79 1.69
C ILE A 101 -0.15 4.08 1.49
N PHE A 102 0.89 4.04 0.67
CA PHE A 102 1.62 5.26 0.29
C PHE A 102 2.09 5.22 -1.17
N VAL A 103 2.14 6.39 -1.81
CA VAL A 103 2.53 6.54 -3.22
C VAL A 103 3.92 7.14 -3.33
N THR A 104 4.78 6.52 -4.14
CA THR A 104 6.14 6.99 -4.39
C THR A 104 6.43 7.05 -5.89
N ALA A 105 7.30 7.96 -6.30
CA ALA A 105 7.86 8.04 -7.65
C ALA A 105 9.39 7.99 -7.61
N GLU A 106 9.99 7.16 -8.46
CA GLU A 106 11.44 6.93 -8.47
C GLU A 106 12.07 7.19 -9.85
N PRO A 107 12.12 8.46 -10.30
CA PRO A 107 12.81 8.78 -11.54
C PRO A 107 14.30 8.47 -11.40
N GLY A 108 14.88 7.89 -12.45
CA GLY A 108 16.29 7.49 -12.46
C GLY A 108 17.24 8.68 -12.28
N PHE A 109 18.43 8.42 -11.77
CA PHE A 109 19.43 9.44 -11.45
C PHE A 109 19.72 10.39 -12.64
N PHE A 110 19.91 9.84 -13.85
CA PHE A 110 20.14 10.64 -15.05
C PHE A 110 18.92 11.47 -15.48
N GLN A 111 17.69 10.99 -15.24
CA GLN A 111 16.47 11.73 -15.56
C GLN A 111 16.29 12.95 -14.65
N ARG A 112 16.64 12.82 -13.36
CA ARG A 112 16.59 13.93 -12.40
C ARG A 112 17.52 15.08 -12.81
N VAL A 113 18.73 14.76 -13.28
CA VAL A 113 19.78 15.76 -13.58
C VAL A 113 19.67 16.36 -14.99
N PHE A 114 19.43 15.55 -16.02
CA PHE A 114 19.46 16.02 -17.42
C PHE A 114 18.10 16.43 -17.98
N LYS A 115 16.99 15.90 -17.42
CA LYS A 115 15.64 16.11 -17.95
C LYS A 115 14.69 16.83 -16.99
N ARG A 116 15.14 17.13 -15.76
CA ARG A 116 14.35 17.77 -14.69
C ARG A 116 12.89 17.28 -14.72
N VAL A 117 12.72 15.99 -14.51
CA VAL A 117 11.40 15.34 -14.55
C VAL A 117 10.58 15.79 -13.35
N ASP A 118 9.42 16.39 -13.62
CA ASP A 118 8.43 16.69 -12.58
C ASP A 118 7.56 15.45 -12.33
N THR A 119 7.67 14.87 -11.14
CA THR A 119 6.93 13.68 -10.73
C THR A 119 5.55 14.01 -10.14
N ALA A 120 5.32 15.26 -9.74
CA ALA A 120 4.13 15.64 -8.99
C ALA A 120 2.82 15.31 -9.72
N PRO A 121 2.67 15.52 -11.04
CA PRO A 121 1.44 15.16 -11.74
C PRO A 121 1.13 13.65 -11.73
N ALA A 122 2.16 12.80 -11.80
CA ALA A 122 1.98 11.35 -11.80
C ALA A 122 1.58 10.84 -10.41
N VAL A 123 2.24 11.36 -9.36
CA VAL A 123 1.89 11.05 -7.97
C VAL A 123 0.48 11.55 -7.64
N GLN A 124 0.13 12.78 -8.02
CA GLN A 124 -1.20 13.35 -7.76
C GLN A 124 -2.31 12.52 -8.41
N ARG A 125 -2.14 12.12 -9.68
CA ARG A 125 -3.11 11.24 -10.35
C ARG A 125 -3.32 9.91 -9.62
N THR A 126 -2.23 9.33 -9.11
CA THR A 126 -2.29 8.07 -8.36
C THR A 126 -2.99 8.25 -7.01
N VAL A 127 -2.70 9.35 -6.31
CA VAL A 127 -3.38 9.72 -5.05
C VAL A 127 -4.88 9.95 -5.27
N ASP A 128 -5.27 10.67 -6.32
CA ASP A 128 -6.68 10.95 -6.60
C ASP A 128 -7.46 9.67 -6.96
N ALA A 129 -6.82 8.76 -7.69
CA ALA A 129 -7.38 7.43 -7.97
C ALA A 129 -7.53 6.59 -6.70
N LEU A 130 -6.54 6.61 -5.80
CA LEU A 130 -6.61 5.93 -4.51
C LEU A 130 -7.70 6.51 -3.60
N LYS A 131 -7.85 7.84 -3.56
CA LYS A 131 -8.97 8.49 -2.86
C LYS A 131 -10.31 7.98 -3.34
N SER A 132 -10.50 7.98 -4.66
CA SER A 132 -11.74 7.49 -5.28
C SER A 132 -11.99 6.01 -4.97
N LEU A 133 -10.94 5.18 -4.99
CA LEU A 133 -11.01 3.76 -4.64
C LEU A 133 -11.43 3.59 -3.17
N ILE A 134 -10.76 4.25 -2.25
CA ILE A 134 -11.00 4.20 -0.81
C ILE A 134 -12.42 4.67 -0.48
N GLU A 135 -12.84 5.82 -1.01
CA GLU A 135 -14.19 6.37 -0.79
C GLU A 135 -15.29 5.46 -1.35
N SER A 136 -14.97 4.65 -2.36
CA SER A 136 -15.92 3.69 -2.96
C SER A 136 -15.93 2.31 -2.30
N THR A 137 -15.10 2.08 -1.27
CA THR A 137 -14.92 0.76 -0.63
C THR A 137 -15.43 0.78 0.82
N PRO A 138 -16.66 0.30 1.09
CA PRO A 138 -17.27 0.36 2.43
C PRO A 138 -16.50 -0.38 3.53
N GLU A 139 -15.68 -1.37 3.16
CA GLU A 139 -14.87 -2.16 4.08
C GLU A 139 -13.62 -1.42 4.58
N ILE A 140 -13.30 -0.26 3.99
CA ILE A 140 -12.25 0.65 4.44
C ILE A 140 -12.90 1.71 5.32
N ILE A 141 -12.49 1.77 6.59
CA ILE A 141 -13.05 2.71 7.56
C ILE A 141 -11.97 3.63 8.14
N GLU A 142 -12.42 4.80 8.58
CA GLU A 142 -11.57 5.83 9.22
C GLU A 142 -10.33 6.24 8.39
N PRO A 143 -10.42 6.45 7.06
CA PRO A 143 -9.26 6.81 6.27
C PRO A 143 -8.70 8.19 6.66
N THR A 144 -7.42 8.23 7.02
CA THR A 144 -6.68 9.44 7.42
C THR A 144 -5.52 9.67 6.47
N TRP A 145 -5.44 10.85 5.87
CA TRP A 145 -4.43 11.20 4.86
C TRP A 145 -3.35 12.13 5.42
N ASP A 146 -2.08 11.85 5.12
CA ASP A 146 -0.89 12.62 5.52
C ASP A 146 0.17 12.80 4.42
#